data_AF-A0A4Y7M1T7-F1
#
_entry.id   AF-A0A4Y7M1T7-F1
#
_cell.length_a   1.000
_cell.length_b   1.000
_cell.length_c   1.000
_cell.angle_alpha   90.00
_cell.angle_beta   90.00
_cell.angle_gamma   90.00
#
_symmetry.space_group_name_H-M   'P 1'
#
loop_
_entity.id
_entity.type
_entity.pdbx_description
1 polymer ?
#
loop_
_entity_poly.entity_id
_entity_poly.type
_entity_poly.pdbx_seq_one_letter_code
_entity_poly.pdbx_strand_id
1 'polypeptide(L)'
;MPIGGMDDYNLSVLTYRQTEFEDLPVIPLMFMIHEEKSESMHNFFFMRVTLFRNWQHALQDINMNLRNLEITDCQEVKEYESDFIRLLDQDSCGDYKSLLAQMYLKKWKRLHIPEGGISALSNELLNSFENSSQEHPAKAKLLAEKTNTSEKEVCVGSVVANHYNQLSERGVAERKESRIFHMRNLNNWIKSRIIGNILDRIRKENGNHCRLNVLDLGCGKGGDLLKWERGHVHHVVCADIAETSIEQCKERYAKLKHRSRQVFSAEFIAADCSKENIMERMENRELKVDLVSCQFAFHYSFESLPQAEQMLANVSSNLQPGGYFIGTTTDAHDIMRRLGRNENPENRKFGNSIFSVEFPSETPLDPPPLFGAKYNFHLEEVVDCPEFLVHFPTFEKLALQYGLTLVQKTRFEDFVPQELEHGKDLLMRMKALEAYPPFGNQEPVSEDHADYLHVQEYLNSCPNAEGFRPKVGTLSNAEWEAVSLYLVYIFRKEDLSKGRKRRHSSSSTEGACSTDKGKRHVAS
;
A
#
# COMPACT_ATOMS: atom_id res chain seq x y z
N MET A 1 4.59 70.50 23.42
CA MET A 1 5.91 69.83 23.51
C MET A 1 6.06 69.33 24.93
N PRO A 2 6.59 68.13 25.16
CA PRO A 2 7.24 67.21 24.19
C PRO A 2 6.16 66.37 23.48
N ILE A 3 6.12 65.99 22.19
CA ILE A 3 7.11 65.61 21.15
C ILE A 3 8.27 64.80 21.70
N GLY A 4 8.17 63.49 21.49
CA GLY A 4 9.30 62.60 21.28
C GLY A 4 10.04 62.17 22.54
N GLY A 5 9.48 61.20 23.25
CA GLY A 5 10.30 60.10 23.74
C GLY A 5 10.11 58.98 22.72
N MET A 6 11.12 58.71 21.91
CA MET A 6 11.18 57.47 21.14
C MET A 6 11.18 56.37 22.22
N ASP A 7 10.13 55.56 22.29
CA ASP A 7 10.15 54.43 23.23
C ASP A 7 11.42 53.63 22.93
N ASP A 8 12.31 53.50 23.92
CA ASP A 8 13.58 52.81 23.75
C ASP A 8 13.32 51.31 23.60
N TYR A 9 13.06 50.88 22.37
CA TYR A 9 12.87 49.48 22.03
C TYR A 9 14.18 48.70 22.20
N ASN A 10 14.08 47.56 22.86
CA ASN A 10 15.16 46.63 23.11
C ASN A 10 15.16 45.51 22.07
N LEU A 11 16.35 45.11 21.60
CA LEU A 11 16.53 44.04 20.61
C LEU A 11 17.30 42.87 21.22
N SER A 12 16.71 41.67 21.15
CA SER A 12 17.34 40.40 21.55
C SER A 12 17.66 39.58 20.30
N VAL A 13 18.90 39.10 20.14
CA VAL A 13 19.34 38.35 18.95
C VAL A 13 19.93 37.00 19.35
N LEU A 14 19.41 35.88 18.81
CA LEU A 14 20.02 34.56 18.91
C LEU A 14 21.01 34.38 17.77
N THR A 15 22.25 34.09 18.10
CA THR A 15 23.36 33.92 17.15
C THR A 15 23.99 32.54 17.29
N TYR A 16 24.59 32.01 16.22
CA TYR A 16 25.24 30.69 16.24
C TYR A 16 26.69 30.77 15.81
N ARG A 17 27.51 29.98 16.49
CA ARG A 17 28.88 29.61 16.12
C ARG A 17 29.01 28.11 16.17
N GLN A 18 29.75 27.58 15.21
CA GLN A 18 29.92 26.15 15.05
C GLN A 18 30.86 25.56 16.11
N THR A 19 31.86 26.33 16.57
CA THR A 19 32.72 25.99 17.72
C THR A 19 33.14 27.27 18.48
N GLU A 20 33.59 27.12 19.74
CA GLU A 20 33.93 28.24 20.62
C GLU A 20 35.22 28.99 20.22
N PHE A 21 36.05 28.43 19.33
CA PHE A 21 37.43 28.90 19.06
C PHE A 21 37.67 29.40 17.63
N GLU A 22 36.63 29.76 16.87
CA GLU A 22 36.80 30.34 15.53
C GLU A 22 36.58 31.86 15.50
N ASP A 23 37.50 32.59 14.86
CA ASP A 23 37.45 34.05 14.67
C ASP A 23 36.47 34.50 13.57
N LEU A 24 35.69 33.58 13.01
CA LEU A 24 34.72 33.90 11.95
C LEU A 24 33.49 34.66 12.49
N PRO A 25 32.85 35.52 11.66
CA PRO A 25 31.73 36.35 12.08
C PRO A 25 30.53 35.51 12.53
N VAL A 26 29.95 35.86 13.67
CA VAL A 26 28.79 35.15 14.23
C VAL A 26 27.57 35.37 13.34
N ILE A 27 26.85 34.28 12.99
CA ILE A 27 25.66 34.37 12.13
C ILE A 27 24.42 34.60 13.01
N PRO A 28 23.66 35.70 12.82
CA PRO A 28 22.39 35.91 13.51
C PRO A 28 21.30 35.02 12.92
N LEU A 29 20.53 34.36 13.78
CA LEU A 29 19.56 33.32 13.43
C LEU A 29 18.12 33.73 13.67
N MET A 30 17.88 34.56 14.69
CA MET A 30 16.56 35.05 15.04
C MET A 30 16.67 36.30 15.90
N PHE A 31 15.70 37.21 15.81
CA PHE A 31 15.65 38.40 16.65
C PHE A 31 14.24 38.72 17.14
N MET A 32 14.15 39.37 18.29
CA MET A 32 12.91 39.86 18.90
C MET A 32 13.09 41.29 19.39
N ILE A 33 12.15 42.16 19.02
CA ILE A 33 12.09 43.56 19.45
C ILE A 33 11.01 43.69 20.52
N HIS A 34 11.30 44.40 21.62
CA HIS A 34 10.39 44.55 22.74
C HIS A 34 10.56 45.90 23.45
N GLU A 35 9.49 46.40 24.07
CA GLU A 35 9.43 47.77 24.63
C GLU A 35 10.14 47.90 25.98
N GLU A 36 10.16 46.84 26.81
CA GLU A 36 10.78 46.88 28.14
C GLU A 36 11.86 45.80 28.30
N LYS A 37 13.05 46.19 28.78
CA LYS A 37 14.16 45.24 29.00
C LYS A 37 13.92 44.37 30.23
N SER A 38 13.21 43.27 30.05
CA SER A 38 12.93 42.28 31.09
C SER A 38 13.61 40.93 30.82
N GLU A 39 14.25 40.37 31.84
CA GLU A 39 14.85 39.03 31.82
C GLU A 39 13.79 37.94 31.55
N SER A 40 12.53 38.18 31.95
CA SER A 40 11.43 37.24 31.67
C SER A 40 11.05 37.20 30.19
N MET A 41 11.12 38.32 29.47
CA MET A 41 10.86 38.34 28.02
C MET A 41 12.01 37.74 27.23
N HIS A 42 13.25 37.99 27.66
CA HIS A 42 14.43 37.33 27.08
C HIS A 42 14.31 35.81 27.26
N ASN A 43 14.08 35.34 28.48
CA ASN A 43 13.90 33.91 28.75
C ASN A 43 12.69 33.33 28.03
N PHE A 44 11.57 34.04 27.93
CA PHE A 44 10.40 33.59 27.17
C PHE A 44 10.73 33.38 25.68
N PHE A 45 11.45 34.32 25.06
CA PHE A 45 11.90 34.21 23.68
C PHE A 45 12.86 33.03 23.48
N PHE A 46 13.93 32.94 24.26
CA PHE A 46 14.91 31.85 24.12
C PHE A 46 14.31 30.49 24.47
N MET A 47 13.36 30.41 25.40
CA MET A 47 12.66 29.19 25.78
C MET A 47 11.66 28.72 24.70
N ARG A 48 11.03 29.64 23.96
CA ARG A 48 10.20 29.31 22.78
C ARG A 48 11.03 28.96 21.55
N VAL A 49 12.22 29.53 21.40
CA VAL A 49 13.12 29.23 20.28
C VAL A 49 13.90 27.93 20.50
N THR A 50 14.28 27.59 21.74
CA THR A 50 14.80 26.25 22.07
C THR A 50 13.77 25.15 21.87
N LEU A 51 12.46 25.47 21.95
CA LEU A 51 11.38 24.54 21.59
C LEU A 51 11.30 24.22 20.09
N PHE A 52 11.90 25.03 19.20
CA PHE A 52 11.85 24.85 17.75
C PHE A 52 13.19 24.47 17.09
N ARG A 53 14.27 24.32 17.86
CA ARG A 53 15.56 23.90 17.34
C ARG A 53 15.89 22.49 17.77
N ASN A 54 15.62 21.56 16.85
CA ASN A 54 16.47 20.42 16.50
C ASN A 54 15.67 19.24 15.97
N TRP A 55 14.49 19.45 15.37
CA TRP A 55 13.90 18.35 14.60
C TRP A 55 14.82 17.93 13.46
N GLN A 56 15.44 18.86 12.74
CA GLN A 56 16.36 18.52 11.65
C GLN A 56 17.71 17.95 12.12
N HIS A 57 18.25 18.40 13.26
CA HIS A 57 19.50 17.83 13.80
C HIS A 57 19.28 16.47 14.47
N ALA A 58 18.19 16.28 15.22
CA ALA A 58 17.81 14.97 15.74
C ALA A 58 17.50 13.99 14.59
N LEU A 59 16.79 14.46 13.56
CA LEU A 59 16.52 13.65 12.37
C LEU A 59 17.80 13.37 11.56
N GLN A 60 18.75 14.29 11.51
CA GLN A 60 20.06 14.07 10.87
C GLN A 60 20.94 13.11 11.67
N ASP A 61 20.99 13.21 13.00
CA ASP A 61 21.74 12.29 13.85
C ASP A 61 21.11 10.90 13.86
N ILE A 62 19.77 10.81 13.88
CA ILE A 62 19.04 9.55 13.72
C ILE A 62 19.34 8.96 12.34
N ASN A 63 19.22 9.74 11.26
CA ASN A 63 19.53 9.24 9.92
C ASN A 63 21.02 8.91 9.72
N MET A 64 21.94 9.60 10.38
CA MET A 64 23.37 9.35 10.30
C MET A 64 23.75 8.08 11.07
N ASN A 65 23.16 7.86 12.25
CA ASN A 65 23.34 6.62 13.01
C ASN A 65 22.68 5.42 12.30
N LEU A 66 21.48 5.59 11.73
CA LEU A 66 20.83 4.56 10.91
C LEU A 66 21.66 4.21 9.66
N ARG A 67 22.25 5.21 8.98
CA ARG A 67 23.15 4.99 7.84
C ARG A 67 24.47 4.31 8.23
N ASN A 68 25.05 4.65 9.37
CA ASN A 68 26.28 4.01 9.87
C ASN A 68 26.04 2.55 10.29
N LEU A 69 24.78 2.18 10.56
CA LEU A 69 24.34 0.81 10.85
C LEU A 69 23.79 0.08 9.60
N GLU A 70 23.85 0.70 8.42
CA GLU A 70 23.27 0.21 7.15
C GLU A 70 21.75 0.01 7.15
N ILE A 71 21.02 0.58 8.12
CA ILE A 71 19.56 0.43 8.29
C ILE A 71 18.83 1.46 7.40
N THR A 72 17.95 1.01 6.51
CA THR A 72 17.27 1.88 5.52
C THR A 72 15.75 1.70 5.41
N ASP A 73 15.16 0.72 6.10
CA ASP A 73 13.72 0.44 6.04
C ASP A 73 12.97 0.89 7.33
N CYS A 74 11.77 1.45 7.14
CA CYS A 74 10.83 1.79 8.20
C CYS A 74 10.37 0.54 8.98
N GLN A 75 10.46 -0.64 8.36
CA GLN A 75 10.14 -1.93 8.97
C GLN A 75 11.23 -2.40 9.96
N GLU A 76 12.52 -2.14 9.69
CA GLU A 76 13.64 -2.43 10.61
C GLU A 76 13.59 -1.54 11.86
N VAL A 77 13.09 -0.30 11.74
CA VAL A 77 12.94 0.62 12.89
C VAL A 77 11.95 0.10 13.94
N LYS A 78 10.97 -0.74 13.55
CA LYS A 78 10.05 -1.39 14.49
C LYS A 78 10.71 -2.48 15.32
N GLU A 79 11.76 -3.13 14.83
CA GLU A 79 12.49 -4.15 15.60
C GLU A 79 13.26 -3.54 16.77
N TYR A 80 13.62 -2.25 16.67
CA TYR A 80 14.30 -1.49 17.72
C TYR A 80 13.35 -0.69 18.63
N GLU A 81 12.03 -0.91 18.55
CA GLU A 81 11.03 -0.26 19.42
C GLU A 81 11.35 -0.49 20.91
N SER A 82 11.76 -1.69 21.26
CA SER A 82 12.17 -2.09 22.62
C SER A 82 13.45 -1.39 23.09
N ASP A 83 14.45 -1.24 22.22
CA ASP A 83 15.69 -0.52 22.53
C ASP A 83 15.45 1.00 22.64
N PHE A 84 14.54 1.54 21.84
CA PHE A 84 14.11 2.93 21.91
C PHE A 84 13.37 3.23 23.22
N ILE A 85 12.48 2.33 23.65
CA ILE A 85 11.83 2.37 24.97
C ILE A 85 12.88 2.27 26.09
N ARG A 86 13.86 1.37 25.97
CA ARG A 86 14.93 1.18 26.96
C ARG A 86 15.87 2.38 27.08
N LEU A 87 16.09 3.12 25.99
CA LEU A 87 16.84 4.39 25.95
C LEU A 87 16.08 5.53 26.63
N LEU A 88 14.75 5.49 26.59
CA LEU A 88 13.87 6.48 27.23
C LEU A 88 13.65 6.20 28.72
N ASP A 89 13.78 4.95 29.16
CA ASP A 89 13.65 4.50 30.55
C ASP A 89 14.94 4.61 31.40
N GLN A 90 16.04 5.16 30.85
CA GLN A 90 17.23 5.41 31.67
C GLN A 90 17.00 6.59 32.63
N ASP A 91 17.31 6.38 33.92
CA ASP A 91 17.02 7.22 35.11
C ASP A 91 17.45 8.71 35.06
N SER A 92 18.01 9.19 33.96
CA SER A 92 18.52 10.55 33.81
C SER A 92 17.54 11.56 33.18
N CYS A 93 16.28 11.19 32.89
CA CYS A 93 15.36 12.09 32.19
C CYS A 93 13.90 11.99 32.64
N GLY A 94 13.39 13.06 33.27
CA GLY A 94 12.07 13.13 33.90
C GLY A 94 10.85 13.32 32.97
N ASP A 95 9.72 13.62 33.63
CA ASP A 95 8.31 13.51 33.20
C ASP A 95 7.94 14.07 31.81
N TYR A 96 8.71 15.03 31.29
CA TYR A 96 8.44 15.66 29.99
C TYR A 96 8.64 14.71 28.79
N LYS A 97 9.47 13.67 28.94
CA LYS A 97 9.68 12.63 27.90
C LYS A 97 8.60 11.56 27.89
N SER A 98 8.00 11.22 29.05
CA SER A 98 6.81 10.36 29.08
C SER A 98 5.66 11.00 28.30
N LEU A 99 5.52 12.32 28.41
CA LEU A 99 4.54 13.08 27.63
C LEU A 99 4.91 13.12 26.13
N LEU A 100 6.18 13.30 25.77
CA LEU A 100 6.62 13.30 24.36
C LEU A 100 6.47 11.90 23.73
N ALA A 101 6.84 10.85 24.47
CA ALA A 101 6.67 9.46 24.08
C ALA A 101 5.19 9.09 23.98
N GLN A 102 4.34 9.51 24.92
CA GLN A 102 2.89 9.37 24.82
C GLN A 102 2.31 10.18 23.66
N MET A 103 2.82 11.37 23.35
CA MET A 103 2.40 12.15 22.18
C MET A 103 2.83 11.48 20.88
N TYR A 104 4.04 10.92 20.80
CA TYR A 104 4.50 10.14 19.65
C TYR A 104 3.72 8.84 19.51
N LEU A 105 3.54 8.07 20.58
CA LEU A 105 2.70 6.87 20.64
C LEU A 105 1.23 7.17 20.33
N LYS A 106 0.68 8.30 20.75
CA LYS A 106 -0.71 8.70 20.49
C LYS A 106 -0.89 9.24 19.06
N LYS A 107 0.15 9.85 18.48
CA LYS A 107 0.22 10.22 17.06
C LYS A 107 0.48 9.01 16.15
N TRP A 108 1.11 7.97 16.68
CA TRP A 108 1.41 6.68 16.01
C TRP A 108 0.27 5.65 16.15
N LYS A 109 -0.48 5.67 17.26
CA LYS A 109 -1.67 4.82 17.53
C LYS A 109 -2.99 5.44 17.05
N ARG A 110 -3.01 6.73 16.69
CA ARG A 110 -4.13 7.29 15.91
C ARG A 110 -4.06 6.68 14.52
N LEU A 111 -4.96 5.73 14.26
CA LEU A 111 -5.36 5.32 12.91
C LEU A 111 -5.30 6.53 11.99
N HIS A 112 -4.36 6.52 11.04
CA HIS A 112 -4.22 7.57 10.04
C HIS A 112 -5.40 7.44 9.07
N ILE A 113 -6.51 8.09 9.40
CA ILE A 113 -7.42 8.61 8.38
C ILE A 113 -6.74 9.87 7.83
N PRO A 114 -6.46 9.96 6.52
CA PRO A 114 -5.73 11.08 5.97
C PRO A 114 -6.49 12.41 6.11
N GLU A 115 -5.90 13.39 6.77
CA GLU A 115 -6.41 14.78 6.81
C GLU A 115 -6.50 15.43 5.41
N GLY A 116 -5.91 14.82 4.37
CA GLY A 116 -6.02 15.22 2.97
C GLY A 116 -7.19 14.62 2.18
N GLY A 117 -8.04 13.77 2.80
CA GLY A 117 -9.20 13.14 2.17
C GLY A 117 -10.38 14.09 1.88
N ILE A 118 -10.24 15.37 2.21
CA ILE A 118 -11.35 16.32 2.21
C ILE A 118 -10.98 17.52 1.36
N SER A 119 -11.39 17.44 0.09
CA SER A 119 -11.53 18.64 -0.71
C SER A 119 -12.99 19.03 -0.78
N ALA A 120 -13.31 20.22 -0.30
CA ALA A 120 -14.56 20.89 -0.60
C ALA A 120 -14.75 20.95 -2.13
N LEU A 121 -15.84 20.38 -2.64
CA LEU A 121 -16.24 20.49 -4.05
C LEU A 121 -17.29 21.60 -4.17
N SER A 122 -17.10 22.50 -5.14
CA SER A 122 -18.00 23.63 -5.41
C SER A 122 -19.29 23.19 -6.12
N ASN A 123 -20.38 23.90 -5.83
CA ASN A 123 -21.76 23.58 -6.20
C ASN A 123 -22.06 23.48 -7.71
N GLU A 124 -21.24 24.07 -8.60
CA GLU A 124 -21.48 24.03 -10.05
C GLU A 124 -21.37 22.63 -10.64
N LEU A 125 -20.60 21.73 -10.02
CA LEU A 125 -20.39 20.35 -10.48
C LEU A 125 -21.50 19.37 -10.04
N LEU A 126 -22.33 19.76 -9.06
CA LEU A 126 -23.41 18.92 -8.54
C LEU A 126 -24.68 18.99 -9.39
N ASN A 127 -24.95 20.14 -10.01
CA ASN A 127 -26.17 20.35 -10.79
C ASN A 127 -26.21 19.59 -12.13
N SER A 128 -25.09 19.03 -12.62
CA SER A 128 -25.08 18.24 -13.86
C SER A 128 -25.49 16.77 -13.67
N PHE A 129 -25.72 16.31 -12.44
CA PHE A 129 -25.94 14.89 -12.12
C PHE A 129 -27.42 14.47 -12.01
N GLU A 130 -28.36 15.40 -11.84
CA GLU A 130 -29.77 15.07 -11.57
C GLU A 130 -30.55 14.52 -12.78
N ASN A 131 -30.03 14.68 -14.01
CA ASN A 131 -30.81 14.40 -15.23
C ASN A 131 -30.76 12.95 -15.76
N SER A 132 -30.14 11.99 -15.06
CA SER A 132 -29.89 10.66 -15.65
C SER A 132 -30.47 9.46 -14.88
N SER A 133 -31.51 9.61 -14.07
CA SER A 133 -32.03 8.48 -13.30
C SER A 133 -33.55 8.48 -13.12
N GLN A 134 -34.25 7.89 -14.09
CA GLN A 134 -35.58 7.30 -13.89
C GLN A 134 -35.70 6.00 -14.72
N GLU A 135 -35.86 4.86 -14.03
CA GLU A 135 -37.00 3.92 -14.12
C GLU A 135 -36.68 2.51 -13.55
N HIS A 136 -37.76 1.76 -13.30
CA HIS A 136 -38.07 0.83 -12.19
C HIS A 136 -37.80 -0.69 -12.44
N PRO A 137 -37.98 -1.58 -11.40
CA PRO A 137 -37.36 -2.92 -11.32
C PRO A 137 -38.31 -4.12 -11.51
N ALA A 138 -37.77 -5.35 -11.63
CA ALA A 138 -38.53 -6.61 -11.50
C ALA A 138 -37.69 -7.78 -10.92
N LYS A 139 -38.36 -8.57 -10.04
CA LYS A 139 -37.88 -9.69 -9.19
C LYS A 139 -37.81 -11.06 -9.89
N ALA A 140 -36.98 -12.00 -9.39
CA ALA A 140 -37.29 -13.45 -9.34
C ALA A 140 -36.42 -14.24 -8.33
N LYS A 141 -36.92 -15.40 -7.88
CA LYS A 141 -36.58 -16.26 -6.71
C LYS A 141 -36.12 -17.67 -7.17
N LEU A 142 -35.77 -18.54 -6.20
CA LEU A 142 -35.62 -20.04 -6.18
C LEU A 142 -34.17 -20.58 -6.33
N LEU A 143 -33.73 -21.70 -5.73
CA LEU A 143 -34.07 -22.55 -4.55
C LEU A 143 -32.95 -23.63 -4.51
N ALA A 144 -32.53 -24.06 -3.31
CA ALA A 144 -31.39 -24.96 -3.10
C ALA A 144 -31.79 -26.44 -3.00
N GLU A 145 -30.93 -27.34 -3.52
CA GLU A 145 -30.97 -28.79 -3.23
C GLU A 145 -29.58 -29.28 -2.80
N LYS A 146 -29.56 -30.10 -1.73
CA LYS A 146 -28.38 -30.71 -1.10
C LYS A 146 -28.21 -32.14 -1.58
N THR A 147 -26.97 -32.55 -1.83
CA THR A 147 -26.58 -33.97 -1.84
C THR A 147 -25.22 -34.16 -1.15
N ASN A 148 -25.21 -35.12 -0.23
CA ASN A 148 -24.05 -35.59 0.54
C ASN A 148 -23.12 -36.44 -0.33
N THR A 149 -21.81 -36.38 -0.11
CA THR A 149 -20.91 -37.53 -0.33
C THR A 149 -19.56 -37.40 0.39
N SER A 150 -19.27 -38.42 1.19
CA SER A 150 -17.99 -39.02 1.63
C SER A 150 -16.69 -38.21 1.51
N GLU A 151 -16.07 -38.03 2.68
CA GLU A 151 -14.74 -37.46 2.94
C GLU A 151 -13.63 -38.16 2.16
N LYS A 152 -13.18 -37.50 1.08
CA LYS A 152 -11.78 -37.53 0.62
C LYS A 152 -11.14 -36.24 1.11
N GLU A 153 -9.88 -36.28 1.53
CA GLU A 153 -9.08 -35.07 1.79
C GLU A 153 -9.22 -34.09 0.61
N VAL A 154 -9.98 -33.02 0.83
CA VAL A 154 -10.30 -32.04 -0.20
C VAL A 154 -9.11 -31.09 -0.29
N CYS A 155 -8.41 -31.11 -1.43
CA CYS A 155 -7.33 -30.18 -1.72
C CYS A 155 -7.85 -28.73 -1.66
N VAL A 156 -7.20 -27.83 -0.92
CA VAL A 156 -7.71 -26.45 -0.70
C VAL A 156 -7.90 -25.70 -2.02
N GLY A 157 -7.02 -25.91 -3.00
CA GLY A 157 -7.19 -25.35 -4.34
C GLY A 157 -8.53 -25.71 -5.01
N SER A 158 -9.05 -26.93 -4.80
CA SER A 158 -10.37 -27.30 -5.35
C SER A 158 -11.52 -26.64 -4.59
N VAL A 159 -11.38 -26.40 -3.29
CA VAL A 159 -12.36 -25.60 -2.50
C VAL A 159 -12.43 -24.19 -3.06
N VAL A 160 -11.28 -23.54 -3.25
CA VAL A 160 -11.19 -22.17 -3.79
C VAL A 160 -11.77 -22.11 -5.21
N ALA A 161 -11.38 -23.03 -6.09
CA ALA A 161 -11.91 -23.10 -7.45
C ALA A 161 -13.43 -23.28 -7.47
N ASN A 162 -13.95 -24.20 -6.65
CA ASN A 162 -15.40 -24.45 -6.55
C ASN A 162 -16.16 -23.23 -6.03
N HIS A 163 -15.63 -22.53 -5.02
CA HIS A 163 -16.23 -21.30 -4.51
C HIS A 163 -16.38 -20.25 -5.62
N TYR A 164 -15.30 -19.95 -6.35
CA TYR A 164 -15.34 -18.97 -7.42
C TYR A 164 -16.21 -19.39 -8.61
N ASN A 165 -16.27 -20.69 -8.92
CA ASN A 165 -17.18 -21.25 -9.93
C ASN A 165 -18.66 -21.08 -9.53
N GLN A 166 -18.99 -21.17 -8.24
CA GLN A 166 -20.36 -21.08 -7.72
C GLN A 166 -20.83 -19.64 -7.48
N LEU A 167 -19.92 -18.68 -7.27
CA LEU A 167 -20.26 -17.27 -7.15
C LEU A 167 -20.97 -16.79 -8.43
N SER A 168 -22.24 -16.43 -8.35
CA SER A 168 -23.01 -15.91 -9.48
C SER A 168 -22.47 -14.55 -9.94
N GLU A 169 -22.51 -14.29 -11.26
CA GLU A 169 -22.17 -12.96 -11.78
C GLU A 169 -23.29 -11.98 -11.46
N ARG A 170 -23.15 -11.23 -10.37
CA ARG A 170 -24.03 -10.08 -10.11
C ARG A 170 -23.74 -8.97 -11.11
N GLY A 171 -24.78 -8.47 -11.76
CA GLY A 171 -24.68 -7.43 -12.79
C GLY A 171 -24.17 -6.09 -12.25
N VAL A 172 -23.78 -5.15 -13.14
CA VAL A 172 -23.29 -3.82 -12.72
C VAL A 172 -24.33 -3.05 -11.89
N ALA A 173 -25.62 -3.25 -12.16
CA ALA A 173 -26.71 -2.63 -11.41
C ALA A 173 -26.80 -3.17 -9.98
N GLU A 174 -26.85 -4.50 -9.81
CA GLU A 174 -26.89 -5.17 -8.51
C GLU A 174 -25.64 -4.87 -7.65
N ARG A 175 -24.47 -4.66 -8.27
CA ARG A 175 -23.27 -4.27 -7.53
C ARG A 175 -23.38 -2.90 -6.86
N LYS A 176 -24.22 -1.99 -7.38
CA LYS A 176 -24.44 -0.67 -6.77
C LYS A 176 -25.27 -0.75 -5.48
N GLU A 177 -25.98 -1.86 -5.29
CA GLU A 177 -26.81 -2.13 -4.11
C GLU A 177 -26.03 -2.93 -3.04
N SER A 178 -24.75 -3.25 -3.30
CA SER A 178 -23.89 -4.01 -2.40
C SER A 178 -23.53 -3.20 -1.15
N ARG A 179 -23.62 -3.84 0.03
CA ARG A 179 -23.18 -3.26 1.32
C ARG A 179 -21.72 -2.80 1.31
N ILE A 180 -20.90 -3.40 0.46
CA ILE A 180 -19.46 -3.12 0.32
C ILE A 180 -19.13 -2.44 -1.01
N PHE A 181 -20.08 -1.73 -1.61
CA PHE A 181 -19.92 -1.06 -2.91
C PHE A 181 -18.69 -0.14 -2.94
N HIS A 182 -18.55 0.73 -1.93
CA HIS A 182 -17.46 1.71 -1.87
C HIS A 182 -16.11 1.01 -1.65
N MET A 183 -16.04 0.04 -0.73
CA MET A 183 -14.86 -0.81 -0.56
C MET A 183 -14.42 -1.52 -1.86
N ARG A 184 -15.35 -2.12 -2.61
CA ARG A 184 -15.02 -2.77 -3.91
C ARG A 184 -14.45 -1.77 -4.91
N ASN A 185 -14.99 -0.55 -4.93
CA ASN A 185 -14.49 0.53 -5.78
C ASN A 185 -13.12 1.03 -5.32
N LEU A 186 -12.86 1.13 -4.01
CA LEU A 186 -11.55 1.47 -3.46
C LEU A 186 -10.50 0.41 -3.82
N ASN A 187 -10.81 -0.88 -3.63
CA ASN A 187 -9.93 -1.98 -4.05
C ASN A 187 -9.62 -1.90 -5.54
N ASN A 188 -10.61 -1.62 -6.39
CA ASN A 188 -10.39 -1.41 -7.82
C ASN A 188 -9.55 -0.17 -8.13
N TRP A 189 -9.72 0.92 -7.38
CA TRP A 189 -8.94 2.14 -7.54
C TRP A 189 -7.47 1.90 -7.16
N ILE A 190 -7.20 1.24 -6.02
CA ILE A 190 -5.84 0.85 -5.60
C ILE A 190 -5.17 0.04 -6.70
N LYS A 191 -5.85 -0.99 -7.21
CA LYS A 191 -5.36 -1.79 -8.35
C LYS A 191 -5.10 -0.94 -9.60
N SER A 192 -5.98 0.00 -9.92
CA SER A 192 -5.76 0.92 -11.05
C SER A 192 -4.53 1.81 -10.87
N ARG A 193 -4.28 2.30 -9.65
CA ARG A 193 -3.11 3.13 -9.33
C ARG A 193 -1.81 2.35 -9.44
N ILE A 194 -1.68 1.22 -8.76
CA ILE A 194 -0.46 0.40 -8.80
C ILE A 194 -0.14 -0.08 -10.22
N ILE A 195 -1.15 -0.56 -10.97
CA ILE A 195 -0.98 -1.00 -12.36
C ILE A 195 -0.53 0.17 -13.24
N GLY A 196 -1.24 1.30 -13.19
CA GLY A 196 -0.91 2.47 -14.01
C GLY A 196 0.50 3.00 -13.74
N ASN A 197 0.84 3.17 -12.45
CA ASN A 197 2.15 3.67 -12.03
C ASN A 197 3.30 2.79 -12.54
N ILE A 198 3.12 1.46 -12.52
CA ILE A 198 4.15 0.51 -12.95
C ILE A 198 4.25 0.42 -14.47
N LEU A 199 3.13 0.43 -15.19
CA LEU A 199 3.17 0.52 -16.66
C LEU A 199 3.86 1.81 -17.13
N ASP A 200 3.58 2.94 -16.48
CA ASP A 200 4.23 4.22 -16.77
C ASP A 200 5.72 4.19 -16.42
N ARG A 201 6.08 3.52 -15.33
CA ARG A 201 7.49 3.32 -14.95
C ARG A 201 8.23 2.51 -16.01
N ILE A 202 7.67 1.40 -16.47
CA ILE A 202 8.28 0.57 -17.51
C ILE A 202 8.45 1.38 -18.81
N ARG A 203 7.44 2.18 -19.21
CA ARG A 203 7.54 3.07 -20.37
C ARG A 203 8.63 4.13 -20.24
N LYS A 204 8.79 4.72 -19.05
CA LYS A 204 9.86 5.69 -18.80
C LYS A 204 11.25 5.04 -18.94
N GLU A 205 11.38 3.78 -18.55
CA GLU A 205 12.65 3.04 -18.61
C GLU A 205 12.96 2.50 -20.02
N ASN A 206 11.94 2.00 -20.74
CA ASN A 206 12.11 1.27 -22.00
C ASN A 206 11.65 2.06 -23.24
N GLY A 207 11.11 3.26 -23.06
CA GLY A 207 10.57 4.14 -24.09
C GLY A 207 9.04 4.12 -24.18
N ASN A 208 8.44 5.29 -24.46
CA ASN A 208 6.98 5.50 -24.44
C ASN A 208 6.17 4.56 -25.35
N HIS A 209 6.80 4.00 -26.39
CA HIS A 209 6.17 3.13 -27.38
C HIS A 209 6.54 1.65 -27.18
N CYS A 210 7.12 1.27 -26.03
CA CYS A 210 7.43 -0.12 -25.74
C CYS A 210 6.15 -0.97 -25.77
N ARG A 211 6.24 -2.17 -26.36
CA ARG A 211 5.15 -3.15 -26.34
C ARG A 211 5.18 -3.86 -25.00
N LEU A 212 4.18 -3.61 -24.17
CA LEU A 212 4.07 -4.20 -22.84
C LEU A 212 3.30 -5.51 -22.92
N ASN A 213 3.89 -6.60 -22.44
CA ASN A 213 3.21 -7.88 -22.27
C ASN A 213 3.01 -8.13 -20.76
N VAL A 214 1.85 -8.66 -20.39
CA VAL A 214 1.45 -8.87 -19.00
C VAL A 214 1.06 -10.32 -18.76
N LEU A 215 1.44 -10.86 -17.60
CA LEU A 215 0.87 -12.09 -17.04
C LEU A 215 0.01 -11.74 -15.82
N ASP A 216 -1.27 -12.04 -15.87
CA ASP A 216 -2.26 -11.79 -14.82
C ASP A 216 -2.59 -13.12 -14.10
N LEU A 217 -1.94 -13.36 -12.97
CA LEU A 217 -2.06 -14.57 -12.14
C LEU A 217 -3.21 -14.44 -11.15
N GLY A 218 -4.16 -15.37 -11.19
CA GLY A 218 -5.41 -15.24 -10.42
C GLY A 218 -6.31 -14.18 -11.03
N CYS A 219 -6.41 -14.13 -12.36
CA CYS A 219 -7.15 -13.10 -13.09
C CYS A 219 -8.68 -13.12 -12.82
N GLY A 220 -9.17 -14.21 -12.23
CA GLY A 220 -10.57 -14.45 -11.94
C GLY A 220 -11.45 -14.21 -13.18
N LYS A 221 -12.56 -13.50 -12.97
CA LYS A 221 -13.56 -13.18 -14.01
C LYS A 221 -13.14 -12.01 -14.91
N GLY A 222 -11.85 -11.68 -14.98
CA GLY A 222 -11.33 -10.57 -15.78
C GLY A 222 -11.72 -9.19 -15.24
N GLY A 223 -11.56 -8.96 -13.93
CA GLY A 223 -11.83 -7.66 -13.31
C GLY A 223 -10.84 -6.55 -13.70
N ASP A 224 -9.66 -6.94 -14.19
CA ASP A 224 -8.56 -6.03 -14.52
C ASP A 224 -8.38 -5.82 -16.03
N LEU A 225 -9.18 -6.47 -16.89
CA LEU A 225 -9.14 -6.30 -18.36
C LEU A 225 -9.24 -4.84 -18.82
N LEU A 226 -10.12 -4.05 -18.20
CA LEU A 226 -10.22 -2.60 -18.52
C LEU A 226 -9.01 -1.80 -18.05
N LYS A 227 -8.28 -2.28 -17.04
CA LYS A 227 -7.03 -1.65 -16.58
C LYS A 227 -5.92 -1.91 -17.59
N TRP A 228 -5.85 -3.12 -18.15
CA TRP A 228 -4.92 -3.48 -19.22
C TRP A 228 -5.19 -2.73 -20.53
N GLU A 229 -6.46 -2.53 -20.89
CA GLU A 229 -6.85 -1.76 -22.09
C GLU A 229 -6.50 -0.27 -21.96
N ARG A 230 -6.88 0.37 -20.85
CA ARG A 230 -6.50 1.75 -20.54
C ARG A 230 -5.00 1.93 -20.38
N GLY A 231 -4.34 0.87 -19.92
CA GLY A 231 -2.90 0.79 -19.82
C GLY A 231 -2.21 0.57 -21.15
N HIS A 232 -2.91 0.53 -22.30
CA HIS A 232 -2.36 0.29 -23.65
C HIS A 232 -1.35 -0.87 -23.69
N VAL A 233 -1.68 -1.95 -23.01
CA VAL A 233 -0.91 -3.19 -23.05
C VAL A 233 -0.99 -3.81 -24.45
N HIS A 234 0.05 -4.50 -24.87
CA HIS A 234 0.12 -5.17 -26.17
C HIS A 234 -0.47 -6.60 -26.10
N HIS A 235 -0.10 -7.37 -25.08
CA HIS A 235 -0.57 -8.75 -24.88
C HIS A 235 -0.81 -9.05 -23.41
N VAL A 236 -1.84 -9.83 -23.08
CA VAL A 236 -2.15 -10.27 -21.70
C VAL A 236 -2.39 -11.79 -21.67
N VAL A 237 -1.65 -12.49 -20.82
CA VAL A 237 -1.92 -13.88 -20.46
C VAL A 237 -2.73 -13.89 -19.16
N CYS A 238 -3.95 -14.39 -19.20
CA CYS A 238 -4.86 -14.50 -18.06
C CYS A 238 -4.84 -15.93 -17.53
N ALA A 239 -4.37 -16.15 -16.31
CA ALA A 239 -4.33 -17.49 -15.70
C ALA A 239 -5.13 -17.53 -14.39
N ASP A 240 -5.90 -18.59 -14.17
CA ASP A 240 -6.69 -18.80 -12.96
C ASP A 240 -6.98 -20.29 -12.75
N ILE A 241 -7.17 -20.70 -11.49
CA ILE A 241 -7.49 -22.10 -11.15
C ILE A 241 -8.94 -22.46 -11.51
N ALA A 242 -9.84 -21.48 -11.50
CA ALA A 242 -11.26 -21.68 -11.75
C ALA A 242 -11.58 -21.58 -13.25
N GLU A 243 -11.83 -22.72 -13.90
CA GLU A 243 -12.15 -22.78 -15.33
C GLU A 243 -13.38 -21.92 -15.69
N THR A 244 -14.42 -21.89 -14.84
CA THR A 244 -15.59 -21.02 -15.07
C THR A 244 -15.22 -19.54 -15.01
N SER A 245 -14.31 -19.15 -14.11
CA SER A 245 -13.79 -17.77 -14.07
C SER A 245 -13.04 -17.41 -15.35
N ILE A 246 -12.25 -18.33 -15.89
CA ILE A 246 -11.57 -18.17 -17.18
C ILE A 246 -12.55 -18.00 -18.34
N GLU A 247 -13.60 -18.82 -18.42
CA GLU A 247 -14.63 -18.66 -19.46
C GLU A 247 -15.34 -17.30 -19.35
N GLN A 248 -15.68 -16.85 -18.15
CA GLN A 248 -16.25 -15.52 -17.93
C GLN A 248 -15.27 -14.40 -18.29
N CYS A 249 -13.98 -14.58 -18.02
CA CYS A 249 -12.92 -13.66 -18.43
C CYS A 249 -12.85 -13.55 -19.97
N LYS A 250 -12.88 -14.68 -20.68
CA LYS A 250 -12.94 -14.75 -22.15
C LYS A 250 -14.14 -14.00 -22.71
N GLU A 251 -15.33 -14.23 -22.16
CA GLU A 251 -16.56 -13.53 -22.59
C GLU A 251 -16.46 -12.01 -22.39
N ARG A 252 -15.92 -11.58 -21.24
CA ARG A 252 -15.74 -10.15 -20.95
C ARG A 252 -14.72 -9.51 -21.88
N TYR A 253 -13.64 -10.21 -22.20
CA TYR A 253 -12.66 -9.77 -23.19
C TYR A 253 -13.26 -9.69 -24.60
N ALA A 254 -14.07 -10.68 -25.02
CA ALA A 254 -14.76 -10.62 -26.31
C ALA A 254 -15.66 -9.38 -26.42
N LYS A 255 -16.46 -9.08 -25.38
CA LYS A 255 -17.27 -7.86 -25.29
C LYS A 255 -16.42 -6.59 -25.35
N LEU A 256 -15.24 -6.57 -24.72
CA LEU A 256 -14.30 -5.45 -24.78
C LEU A 256 -13.73 -5.26 -26.19
N LYS A 257 -13.30 -6.34 -26.84
CA LYS A 257 -12.78 -6.37 -28.21
C LYS A 257 -13.80 -5.91 -29.25
N HIS A 258 -15.08 -6.18 -29.03
CA HIS A 258 -16.16 -5.66 -29.88
C HIS A 258 -16.36 -4.14 -29.74
N ARG A 259 -16.04 -3.54 -28.59
CA ARG A 259 -16.29 -2.13 -28.29
C ARG A 259 -15.10 -1.22 -28.61
N SER A 260 -13.87 -1.73 -28.55
CA SER A 260 -12.65 -0.95 -28.74
C SER A 260 -11.86 -1.47 -29.95
N ARG A 261 -11.43 -0.54 -30.83
CA ARG A 261 -10.72 -0.89 -32.08
C ARG A 261 -9.25 -1.29 -31.83
N GLN A 262 -8.68 -0.91 -30.70
CA GLN A 262 -7.31 -1.20 -30.29
C GLN A 262 -7.33 -1.80 -28.88
N VAL A 263 -7.52 -3.11 -28.82
CA VAL A 263 -7.41 -3.91 -27.59
C VAL A 263 -6.19 -4.82 -27.73
N PHE A 264 -5.52 -5.10 -26.60
CA PHE A 264 -4.45 -6.09 -26.50
C PHE A 264 -4.89 -7.45 -27.05
N SER A 265 -3.95 -8.26 -27.53
CA SER A 265 -4.22 -9.69 -27.72
C SER A 265 -4.23 -10.40 -26.37
N ALA A 266 -5.01 -11.47 -26.23
CA ALA A 266 -5.16 -12.16 -24.95
C ALA A 266 -5.10 -13.68 -25.12
N GLU A 267 -4.48 -14.34 -24.14
CA GLU A 267 -4.45 -15.78 -23.94
C GLU A 267 -5.10 -16.11 -22.58
N PHE A 268 -5.74 -17.27 -22.46
CA PHE A 268 -6.53 -17.65 -21.29
C PHE A 268 -6.23 -19.09 -20.85
N ILE A 269 -5.74 -19.26 -19.63
CA ILE A 269 -5.21 -20.53 -19.11
C ILE A 269 -5.96 -20.90 -17.82
N ALA A 270 -6.68 -22.02 -17.85
CA ALA A 270 -7.23 -22.64 -16.64
C ALA A 270 -6.18 -23.61 -16.05
N ALA A 271 -5.53 -23.21 -14.96
CA ALA A 271 -4.45 -23.98 -14.32
C ALA A 271 -4.24 -23.57 -12.85
N ASP A 272 -3.86 -24.53 -12.01
CA ASP A 272 -3.39 -24.22 -10.65
C ASP A 272 -1.98 -23.63 -10.73
N CYS A 273 -1.89 -22.29 -10.71
CA CYS A 273 -0.63 -21.55 -10.82
C CYS A 273 0.36 -21.84 -9.67
N SER A 274 -0.08 -22.50 -8.60
CA SER A 274 0.77 -22.97 -7.50
C SER A 274 1.27 -24.41 -7.66
N LYS A 275 0.82 -25.15 -8.68
CA LYS A 275 1.20 -26.55 -8.93
C LYS A 275 1.67 -26.83 -10.35
N GLU A 276 1.34 -25.94 -11.29
CA GLU A 276 1.62 -26.12 -12.70
C GLU A 276 2.56 -25.04 -13.23
N ASN A 277 3.39 -25.40 -14.22
CA ASN A 277 4.24 -24.47 -14.94
C ASN A 277 3.44 -23.73 -16.03
N ILE A 278 3.17 -22.44 -15.82
CA ILE A 278 2.36 -21.64 -16.74
C ILE A 278 3.06 -21.43 -18.08
N MET A 279 4.40 -21.36 -18.11
CA MET A 279 5.15 -21.21 -19.36
C MET A 279 4.90 -22.37 -20.33
N GLU A 280 4.69 -23.59 -19.82
CA GLU A 280 4.42 -24.77 -20.66
C GLU A 280 3.01 -24.77 -21.26
N ARG A 281 2.09 -24.05 -20.62
CA ARG A 281 0.70 -23.86 -21.04
C ARG A 281 0.53 -22.69 -22.03
N MET A 282 1.49 -21.77 -22.08
CA MET A 282 1.46 -20.60 -22.97
C MET A 282 1.59 -20.98 -24.46
N GLU A 283 0.84 -20.31 -25.33
CA GLU A 283 0.92 -20.45 -26.80
C GLU A 283 2.35 -20.22 -27.31
N ASN A 284 3.02 -19.19 -26.78
CA ASN A 284 4.42 -18.89 -27.05
C ASN A 284 5.25 -19.02 -25.76
N ARG A 285 5.92 -20.17 -25.60
CA ARG A 285 6.77 -20.49 -24.44
C ARG A 285 8.01 -19.60 -24.31
N GLU A 286 8.43 -18.96 -25.40
CA GLU A 286 9.57 -18.04 -25.40
C GLU A 286 9.16 -16.60 -25.04
N LEU A 287 7.86 -16.30 -24.99
CA LEU A 287 7.37 -14.98 -24.63
C LEU A 287 7.86 -14.62 -23.22
N LYS A 288 8.47 -13.44 -23.11
CA LYS A 288 8.71 -12.79 -21.83
C LYS A 288 7.75 -11.63 -21.65
N VAL A 289 7.34 -11.45 -20.39
CA VAL A 289 6.45 -10.38 -19.97
C VAL A 289 7.22 -9.27 -19.28
N ASP A 290 6.71 -8.05 -19.37
CA ASP A 290 7.26 -6.86 -18.70
C ASP A 290 6.71 -6.73 -17.27
N LEU A 291 5.52 -7.27 -17.04
CA LEU A 291 4.79 -7.19 -15.78
C LEU A 291 4.08 -8.50 -15.46
N VAL A 292 4.26 -9.00 -14.24
CA VAL A 292 3.39 -10.01 -13.64
C VAL A 292 2.53 -9.34 -12.58
N SER A 293 1.22 -9.56 -12.62
CA SER A 293 0.25 -9.05 -11.65
C SER A 293 -0.42 -10.21 -10.92
N CYS A 294 -0.49 -10.16 -9.59
CA CYS A 294 -1.17 -11.15 -8.74
C CYS A 294 -2.01 -10.45 -7.67
N GLN A 295 -3.27 -10.18 -7.98
CA GLN A 295 -4.14 -9.35 -7.15
C GLN A 295 -5.06 -10.22 -6.30
N PHE A 296 -4.93 -10.16 -4.97
CA PHE A 296 -5.74 -10.94 -4.02
C PHE A 296 -5.70 -12.45 -4.26
N ALA A 297 -4.57 -13.00 -4.72
CA ALA A 297 -4.46 -14.43 -5.01
C ALA A 297 -3.21 -15.10 -4.43
N PHE A 298 -2.16 -14.33 -4.10
CA PHE A 298 -0.87 -14.90 -3.73
C PHE A 298 -0.91 -15.69 -2.40
N HIS A 299 -1.74 -15.28 -1.45
CA HIS A 299 -1.90 -15.99 -0.17
C HIS A 299 -2.42 -17.43 -0.33
N TYR A 300 -3.11 -17.77 -1.42
CA TYR A 300 -3.52 -19.16 -1.67
C TYR A 300 -2.33 -20.10 -1.93
N SER A 301 -1.19 -19.59 -2.42
CA SER A 301 0.00 -20.42 -2.64
C SER A 301 0.77 -20.72 -1.34
N PHE A 302 0.45 -20.04 -0.22
CA PHE A 302 1.10 -20.26 1.07
C PHE A 302 0.57 -21.50 1.82
N GLU A 303 -0.26 -22.33 1.17
CA GLU A 303 -0.64 -23.66 1.65
C GLU A 303 0.58 -24.52 1.99
N SER A 304 1.61 -24.49 1.14
CA SER A 304 2.86 -25.22 1.33
C SER A 304 4.04 -24.50 0.67
N LEU A 305 5.26 -24.79 1.13
CA LEU A 305 6.48 -24.24 0.52
C LEU A 305 6.58 -24.56 -0.99
N PRO A 306 6.38 -25.81 -1.46
CA PRO A 306 6.43 -26.12 -2.88
C PRO A 306 5.44 -25.31 -3.73
N GLN A 307 4.26 -25.00 -3.19
CA GLN A 307 3.26 -24.20 -3.88
C GLN A 307 3.68 -22.72 -4.01
N ALA A 308 4.24 -22.14 -2.95
CA ALA A 308 4.78 -20.79 -2.98
C ALA A 308 5.99 -20.68 -3.93
N GLU A 309 6.87 -21.69 -3.91
CA GLU A 309 8.01 -21.83 -4.82
C GLU A 309 7.56 -21.94 -6.29
N GLN A 310 6.56 -22.75 -6.58
CA GLN A 310 6.02 -22.89 -7.94
C GLN A 310 5.35 -21.60 -8.43
N MET A 311 4.61 -20.90 -7.58
CA MET A 311 4.03 -19.59 -7.91
C MET A 311 5.13 -18.57 -8.24
N LEU A 312 6.18 -18.50 -7.42
CA LEU A 312 7.35 -17.63 -7.66
C LEU A 312 8.16 -18.06 -8.90
N ALA A 313 8.26 -19.35 -9.18
CA ALA A 313 8.87 -19.87 -10.40
C ALA A 313 8.10 -19.41 -11.65
N ASN A 314 6.77 -19.44 -11.61
CA ASN A 314 5.90 -18.92 -12.67
C ASN A 314 6.09 -17.42 -12.88
N VAL A 315 6.18 -16.64 -11.81
CA VAL A 315 6.51 -15.20 -11.90
C VAL A 315 7.88 -15.01 -12.55
N SER A 316 8.90 -15.64 -11.97
CA SER A 316 10.31 -15.38 -12.26
C SER A 316 10.76 -15.86 -13.64
N SER A 317 10.22 -16.99 -14.10
CA SER A 317 10.59 -17.60 -15.38
C SER A 317 9.94 -16.88 -16.58
N ASN A 318 8.77 -16.27 -16.40
CA ASN A 318 8.08 -15.51 -17.45
C ASN A 318 8.48 -14.03 -17.49
N LEU A 319 8.89 -13.45 -16.35
CA LEU A 319 9.26 -12.05 -16.24
C LEU A 319 10.65 -11.78 -16.83
N GLN A 320 10.75 -10.80 -17.72
CA GLN A 320 12.04 -10.37 -18.26
C GLN A 320 12.90 -9.65 -17.20
N PRO A 321 14.24 -9.67 -17.32
CA PRO A 321 15.12 -8.86 -16.48
C PRO A 321 14.72 -7.38 -16.47
N GLY A 322 14.64 -6.78 -15.28
CA GLY A 322 14.18 -5.41 -15.09
C GLY A 322 12.66 -5.23 -15.04
N GLY A 323 11.88 -6.25 -15.40
CA GLY A 323 10.42 -6.26 -15.27
C GLY A 323 9.94 -6.27 -13.82
N TYR A 324 8.63 -6.10 -13.63
CA TYR A 324 8.02 -5.95 -12.31
C TYR A 324 7.06 -7.11 -11.97
N PHE A 325 7.05 -7.49 -10.70
CA PHE A 325 6.02 -8.35 -10.12
C PHE A 325 5.25 -7.56 -9.07
N ILE A 326 3.95 -7.38 -9.27
CA ILE A 326 3.09 -6.60 -8.40
C ILE A 326 1.92 -7.41 -7.88
N GLY A 327 1.41 -7.03 -6.72
CA GLY A 327 0.22 -7.67 -6.21
C GLY A 327 -0.30 -7.06 -4.92
N THR A 328 -1.39 -7.67 -4.47
CA THR A 328 -2.02 -7.36 -3.19
C THR A 328 -2.22 -8.65 -2.40
N THR A 329 -1.95 -8.58 -1.10
CA THR A 329 -2.17 -9.70 -0.18
C THR A 329 -2.46 -9.19 1.23
N THR A 330 -2.92 -10.07 2.10
CA THR A 330 -3.15 -9.77 3.51
C THR A 330 -1.84 -9.58 4.28
N ASP A 331 -1.88 -8.73 5.30
CA ASP A 331 -0.78 -8.51 6.24
C ASP A 331 -0.89 -9.47 7.44
N ALA A 332 -0.06 -10.50 7.45
CA ALA A 332 -0.08 -11.51 8.51
C ALA A 332 0.15 -10.94 9.91
N HIS A 333 0.98 -9.91 10.06
CA HIS A 333 1.22 -9.29 11.37
C HIS A 333 -0.05 -8.59 11.88
N ASP A 334 -0.76 -7.90 11.00
CA ASP A 334 -2.02 -7.25 11.35
C ASP A 334 -3.12 -8.25 11.68
N ILE A 335 -3.26 -9.32 10.89
CA ILE A 335 -4.21 -10.41 11.20
C ILE A 335 -3.93 -10.99 12.59
N MET A 336 -2.67 -11.33 12.88
CA MET A 336 -2.29 -11.90 14.18
C MET A 336 -2.52 -10.91 15.33
N ARG A 337 -2.23 -9.63 15.12
CA ARG A 337 -2.49 -8.56 16.09
C ARG A 337 -3.98 -8.42 16.42
N ARG A 338 -4.86 -8.44 15.41
CA ARG A 338 -6.31 -8.25 15.56
C ARG A 338 -7.02 -9.41 16.26
N LEU A 339 -6.39 -10.59 16.35
CA LEU A 339 -6.90 -11.66 17.20
C LEU A 339 -6.93 -11.27 18.68
N GLY A 340 -6.12 -10.30 19.13
CA GLY A 340 -6.11 -9.88 20.54
C GLY A 340 -5.62 -10.98 21.48
N ARG A 341 -4.77 -11.90 21.00
CA ARG A 341 -4.25 -13.04 21.80
C ARG A 341 -3.43 -12.62 23.02
N ASN A 342 -2.88 -11.41 23.00
CA ASN A 342 -2.20 -10.81 24.16
C ASN A 342 -3.15 -10.56 25.33
N GLU A 343 -4.44 -10.30 25.05
CA GLU A 343 -5.48 -10.08 26.05
C GLU A 343 -6.19 -11.39 26.40
N ASN A 344 -6.49 -12.21 25.39
CA ASN A 344 -7.08 -13.53 25.57
C ASN A 344 -6.41 -14.56 24.63
N PRO A 345 -5.51 -15.44 25.16
CA PRO A 345 -4.81 -16.45 24.38
C PRO A 345 -5.72 -17.43 23.61
N GLU A 346 -6.97 -17.59 24.04
CA GLU A 346 -7.96 -18.46 23.41
C GLU A 346 -8.61 -17.82 22.16
N ASN A 347 -8.36 -16.54 21.88
CA ASN A 347 -8.93 -15.90 20.71
C ASN A 347 -8.40 -16.52 19.40
N ARG A 348 -9.34 -16.95 18.56
CA ARG A 348 -9.09 -17.50 17.22
C ARG A 348 -9.90 -16.82 16.11
N LYS A 349 -10.75 -15.86 16.47
CA LYS A 349 -11.66 -15.19 15.55
C LYS A 349 -11.72 -13.70 15.82
N PHE A 350 -11.76 -12.90 14.77
CA PHE A 350 -12.11 -11.48 14.82
C PHE A 350 -12.85 -11.08 13.53
N GLY A 351 -13.46 -9.91 13.53
CA GLY A 351 -14.22 -9.40 12.40
C GLY A 351 -15.25 -8.37 12.82
N ASN A 352 -16.09 -7.99 11.87
CA ASN A 352 -17.19 -7.06 12.07
C ASN A 352 -18.40 -7.52 11.23
N SER A 353 -19.32 -6.60 10.94
CA SER A 353 -20.55 -6.90 10.19
C SER A 353 -20.33 -7.35 8.75
N ILE A 354 -19.20 -6.97 8.12
CA ILE A 354 -18.96 -7.25 6.69
C ILE A 354 -17.88 -8.31 6.44
N PHE A 355 -17.00 -8.57 7.42
CA PHE A 355 -15.94 -9.56 7.27
C PHE A 355 -15.65 -10.32 8.57
N SER A 356 -15.11 -11.54 8.45
CA SER A 356 -14.53 -12.25 9.58
C SER A 356 -13.33 -13.10 9.17
N VAL A 357 -12.39 -13.24 10.11
CA VAL A 357 -11.23 -14.12 10.03
C VAL A 357 -11.34 -15.10 11.19
N GLU A 358 -11.28 -16.40 10.89
CA GLU A 358 -11.36 -17.46 11.89
C GLU A 358 -10.30 -18.53 11.64
N PHE A 359 -9.45 -18.79 12.63
CA PHE A 359 -8.43 -19.82 12.58
C PHE A 359 -8.99 -21.15 13.08
N PRO A 360 -9.05 -22.20 12.24
CA PRO A 360 -9.47 -23.55 12.65
C PRO A 360 -8.60 -24.06 13.79
N SER A 361 -9.16 -24.82 14.74
CA SER A 361 -8.48 -25.29 15.96
C SER A 361 -7.15 -25.99 15.69
N GLU A 362 -7.04 -26.69 14.57
CA GLU A 362 -5.85 -27.41 14.11
C GLU A 362 -4.70 -26.49 13.67
N THR A 363 -4.96 -25.20 13.40
CA THR A 363 -3.91 -24.26 12.97
C THR A 363 -3.09 -23.79 14.18
N PRO A 364 -1.78 -24.06 14.24
CA PRO A 364 -0.95 -23.52 15.33
C PRO A 364 -0.86 -21.99 15.22
N LEU A 365 -0.85 -21.29 16.36
CA LEU A 365 -0.80 -19.82 16.41
C LEU A 365 0.36 -19.25 17.24
N ASP A 366 1.05 -20.07 18.04
CA ASP A 366 2.15 -19.65 18.91
C ASP A 366 3.39 -20.55 18.74
N PRO A 367 4.23 -20.30 17.72
CA PRO A 367 4.01 -19.41 16.59
C PRO A 367 3.17 -20.05 15.47
N PRO A 368 2.57 -19.26 14.56
CA PRO A 368 1.96 -19.83 13.37
C PRO A 368 3.04 -20.40 12.43
N PRO A 369 2.76 -21.49 11.71
CA PRO A 369 3.72 -22.05 10.76
C PRO A 369 3.94 -21.08 9.59
N LEU A 370 5.15 -21.07 9.03
CA LEU A 370 5.49 -20.18 7.90
C LEU A 370 4.70 -20.49 6.61
N PHE A 371 4.26 -21.74 6.45
CA PHE A 371 3.40 -22.22 5.37
C PHE A 371 2.32 -23.10 5.99
N GLY A 372 1.13 -23.11 5.40
CA GLY A 372 -0.01 -23.90 5.89
C GLY A 372 -0.74 -23.29 7.09
N ALA A 373 -0.41 -22.05 7.50
CA ALA A 373 -1.12 -21.30 8.53
C ALA A 373 -2.50 -20.86 8.01
N LYS A 374 -3.46 -21.79 8.02
CA LYS A 374 -4.78 -21.65 7.44
C LYS A 374 -5.69 -20.78 8.30
N TYR A 375 -6.46 -19.91 7.67
CA TYR A 375 -7.62 -19.24 8.27
C TYR A 375 -8.78 -19.22 7.30
N ASN A 376 -10.01 -19.24 7.81
CA ASN A 376 -11.20 -19.02 7.00
C ASN A 376 -11.44 -17.51 6.92
N PHE A 377 -11.50 -16.98 5.71
CA PHE A 377 -11.83 -15.59 5.44
C PHE A 377 -13.23 -15.50 4.85
N HIS A 378 -14.09 -14.75 5.52
CA HIS A 378 -15.41 -14.40 5.05
C HIS A 378 -15.47 -12.90 4.80
N LEU A 379 -15.94 -12.51 3.62
CA LEU A 379 -16.23 -11.14 3.24
C LEU A 379 -17.56 -11.13 2.48
N GLU A 380 -18.49 -10.35 3.00
CA GLU A 380 -19.87 -10.26 2.52
C GLU A 380 -19.91 -10.13 0.98
N GLU A 381 -20.61 -11.06 0.33
CA GLU A 381 -20.81 -11.10 -1.13
C GLU A 381 -19.55 -11.28 -2.01
N VAL A 382 -18.36 -11.42 -1.44
CA VAL A 382 -17.11 -11.55 -2.22
C VAL A 382 -16.51 -12.92 -2.10
N VAL A 383 -16.24 -13.35 -0.87
CA VAL A 383 -15.43 -14.54 -0.62
C VAL A 383 -15.81 -15.19 0.69
N ASP A 384 -15.82 -16.52 0.69
CA ASP A 384 -15.92 -17.36 1.87
C ASP A 384 -15.04 -18.58 1.63
N CYS A 385 -13.74 -18.40 1.88
CA CYS A 385 -12.71 -19.35 1.47
C CYS A 385 -11.62 -19.49 2.53
N PRO A 386 -10.99 -20.68 2.60
CA PRO A 386 -9.73 -20.82 3.31
C PRO A 386 -8.61 -20.03 2.59
N GLU A 387 -7.86 -19.27 3.37
CA GLU A 387 -6.64 -18.55 2.98
C GLU A 387 -5.48 -18.98 3.88
N PHE A 388 -4.26 -18.54 3.56
CA PHE A 388 -3.06 -18.86 4.35
C PHE A 388 -2.29 -17.58 4.70
N LEU A 389 -1.77 -17.51 5.93
CA LEU A 389 -0.97 -16.37 6.35
C LEU A 389 0.28 -16.24 5.49
N VAL A 390 0.48 -15.05 4.94
CA VAL A 390 1.71 -14.71 4.23
C VAL A 390 2.64 -13.97 5.19
N HIS A 391 3.56 -14.71 5.80
CA HIS A 391 4.64 -14.08 6.55
C HIS A 391 5.56 -13.32 5.59
N PHE A 392 5.36 -12.00 5.50
CA PHE A 392 5.98 -11.18 4.44
C PHE A 392 7.52 -11.27 4.40
N PRO A 393 8.27 -11.29 5.52
CA PRO A 393 9.72 -11.51 5.48
C PRO A 393 10.11 -12.87 4.85
N THR A 394 9.31 -13.92 5.06
CA THR A 394 9.51 -15.22 4.39
C THR A 394 9.24 -15.10 2.89
N PHE A 395 8.14 -14.42 2.52
CA PHE A 395 7.82 -14.16 1.11
C PHE A 395 8.95 -13.40 0.40
N GLU A 396 9.46 -12.32 1.01
CA GLU A 396 10.55 -11.54 0.46
C GLU A 396 11.83 -12.37 0.29
N LYS A 397 12.20 -13.15 1.30
CA LYS A 397 13.37 -14.04 1.24
C LYS A 397 13.23 -15.10 0.15
N LEU A 398 12.04 -15.68 -0.02
CA LEU A 398 11.77 -16.60 -1.12
C LEU A 398 11.86 -15.89 -2.47
N ALA A 399 11.20 -14.74 -2.63
CA ALA A 399 11.22 -13.96 -3.88
C ALA A 399 12.65 -13.62 -4.31
N LEU A 400 13.53 -13.29 -3.36
CA LEU A 400 14.95 -13.04 -3.63
C LEU A 400 15.68 -14.25 -4.23
N GLN A 401 15.37 -15.48 -3.80
CA GLN A 401 15.95 -16.71 -4.39
C GLN A 401 15.54 -16.89 -5.86
N TYR A 402 14.38 -16.33 -6.24
CA TYR A 402 13.90 -16.27 -7.62
C TYR A 402 14.37 -15.00 -8.35
N GLY A 403 15.32 -14.26 -7.80
CA GLY A 403 15.90 -13.04 -8.40
C GLY A 403 14.92 -11.87 -8.46
N LEU A 404 14.00 -11.79 -7.50
CA LEU A 404 13.04 -10.69 -7.35
C LEU A 404 13.42 -9.89 -6.10
N THR A 405 13.78 -8.62 -6.28
CA THR A 405 14.12 -7.72 -5.17
C THR A 405 12.91 -6.87 -4.81
N LEU A 406 12.61 -6.71 -3.52
CA LEU A 406 11.53 -5.84 -3.07
C LEU A 406 11.84 -4.39 -3.43
N VAL A 407 10.87 -3.70 -4.02
CA VAL A 407 10.93 -2.26 -4.34
C VAL A 407 10.05 -1.47 -3.38
N GLN A 408 8.88 -2.00 -3.05
CA GLN A 408 7.91 -1.33 -2.20
C GLN A 408 6.97 -2.34 -1.56
N LYS A 409 6.66 -2.11 -0.28
CA LYS A 409 5.61 -2.75 0.50
C LYS A 409 4.84 -1.64 1.22
N THR A 410 3.53 -1.56 1.03
CA THR A 410 2.73 -0.46 1.61
C THR A 410 1.34 -0.96 1.97
N ARG A 411 0.91 -0.77 3.22
CA ARG A 411 -0.46 -1.11 3.64
C ARG A 411 -1.46 -0.23 2.90
N PHE A 412 -2.68 -0.71 2.68
CA PHE A 412 -3.69 0.06 1.95
C PHE A 412 -4.00 1.41 2.61
N GLU A 413 -4.04 1.45 3.95
CA GLU A 413 -4.25 2.67 4.75
C GLU A 413 -3.16 3.74 4.52
N ASP A 414 -1.94 3.33 4.18
CA ASP A 414 -0.84 4.24 3.83
C ASP A 414 -0.78 4.53 2.33
N PHE A 415 -1.15 3.56 1.48
CA PHE A 415 -1.10 3.70 0.03
C PHE A 415 -2.13 4.70 -0.49
N VAL A 416 -3.35 4.69 0.07
CA VAL A 416 -4.44 5.59 -0.34
C VAL A 416 -4.06 7.07 -0.21
N PRO A 417 -3.56 7.58 0.94
CA PRO A 417 -3.13 8.97 1.03
C PRO A 417 -1.97 9.32 0.11
N GLN A 418 -0.99 8.42 -0.06
CA GLN A 418 0.18 8.64 -0.92
C GLN A 418 -0.23 8.85 -2.39
N GLU A 419 -1.23 8.11 -2.85
CA GLU A 419 -1.72 8.17 -4.23
C GLU A 419 -2.86 9.17 -4.43
N LEU A 420 -3.36 9.79 -3.35
CA LEU A 420 -4.56 10.62 -3.43
C LEU A 420 -4.36 11.82 -4.34
N GLU A 421 -3.23 12.54 -4.22
CA GLU A 421 -2.94 13.74 -5.03
C GLU A 421 -3.04 13.46 -6.54
N HIS A 422 -2.48 12.32 -6.99
CA HIS A 422 -2.42 11.95 -8.40
C HIS A 422 -3.62 11.10 -8.86
N GLY A 423 -4.36 10.50 -7.93
CA GLY A 423 -5.43 9.54 -8.19
C GLY A 423 -6.83 10.03 -7.86
N LYS A 424 -6.97 11.24 -7.30
CA LYS A 424 -8.23 11.80 -6.80
C LYS A 424 -9.36 11.80 -7.82
N ASP A 425 -9.11 12.27 -9.04
CA ASP A 425 -10.15 12.35 -10.07
C ASP A 425 -10.68 10.96 -10.46
N LEU A 426 -9.81 9.96 -10.46
CA LEU A 426 -10.21 8.58 -10.70
C LEU A 426 -10.98 8.01 -9.50
N LEU A 427 -10.52 8.30 -8.28
CA LEU A 427 -11.17 7.88 -7.03
C LEU A 427 -12.64 8.35 -7.00
N MET A 428 -12.84 9.63 -7.32
CA MET A 428 -14.15 10.26 -7.37
C MET A 428 -15.04 9.68 -8.48
N ARG A 429 -14.52 9.53 -9.71
CA ARG A 429 -15.27 8.93 -10.83
C ARG A 429 -15.67 7.48 -10.55
N MET A 430 -14.85 6.75 -9.80
CA MET A 430 -15.14 5.36 -9.41
C MET A 430 -16.09 5.26 -8.22
N LYS A 431 -16.45 6.37 -7.56
CA LYS A 431 -17.20 6.37 -6.30
C LYS A 431 -16.56 5.44 -5.26
N ALA A 432 -15.23 5.50 -5.17
CA ALA A 432 -14.42 4.68 -4.28
C ALA A 432 -14.53 5.09 -2.81
N LEU A 433 -15.09 6.26 -2.54
CA LEU A 433 -15.48 6.72 -1.22
C LEU A 433 -16.94 7.13 -1.24
N GLU A 434 -17.61 6.93 -0.12
CA GLU A 434 -18.93 7.43 0.19
C GLU A 434 -18.87 8.91 0.57
N ALA A 435 -19.85 9.70 0.15
CA ALA A 435 -19.96 11.09 0.58
C ALA A 435 -20.69 11.17 1.93
N TYR A 436 -20.06 11.81 2.90
CA TYR A 436 -20.61 12.06 4.23
C TYR A 436 -20.67 13.57 4.54
N PRO A 437 -21.79 14.10 5.06
CA PRO A 437 -23.12 13.47 5.07
C PRO A 437 -23.61 13.15 3.63
N PRO A 438 -24.51 12.17 3.46
CA PRO A 438 -25.06 11.78 2.14
C PRO A 438 -25.66 12.95 1.34
N PHE A 439 -25.81 12.76 0.02
CA PHE A 439 -26.43 13.76 -0.87
C PHE A 439 -27.95 13.64 -0.89
N GLY A 440 -28.65 14.78 -0.81
CA GLY A 440 -30.12 14.83 -0.91
C GLY A 440 -30.80 13.90 0.11
N ASN A 441 -31.69 13.04 -0.37
CA ASN A 441 -32.42 12.05 0.43
C ASN A 441 -31.74 10.67 0.44
N GLN A 442 -30.45 10.58 0.13
CA GLN A 442 -29.71 9.32 0.22
C GLN A 442 -29.43 8.98 1.69
N GLU A 443 -29.49 7.69 2.00
CA GLU A 443 -29.04 7.15 3.28
C GLU A 443 -27.60 6.65 3.17
N PRO A 444 -26.82 6.65 4.26
CA PRO A 444 -25.50 6.05 4.26
C PRO A 444 -25.56 4.54 3.95
N VAL A 445 -24.48 3.98 3.41
CA VAL A 445 -24.41 2.54 3.09
C VAL A 445 -24.48 1.66 4.33
N SER A 446 -24.00 2.15 5.47
CA SER A 446 -24.14 1.48 6.76
C SER A 446 -25.30 2.08 7.56
N GLU A 447 -26.21 1.23 8.02
CA GLU A 447 -27.28 1.62 8.94
C GLU A 447 -26.75 1.84 10.37
N ASP A 448 -25.54 1.35 10.68
CA ASP A 448 -24.91 1.57 11.98
C ASP A 448 -24.32 2.99 12.08
N HIS A 449 -24.81 3.79 13.03
CA HIS A 449 -24.27 5.12 13.27
C HIS A 449 -22.84 5.10 13.82
N ALA A 450 -22.44 4.02 14.53
CA ALA A 450 -21.08 3.88 15.05
C ALA A 450 -20.04 3.85 13.93
N ASP A 451 -20.45 3.36 12.76
CA ASP A 451 -19.61 3.22 11.56
C ASP A 451 -19.16 4.56 10.96
N TYR A 452 -19.70 5.69 11.44
CA TYR A 452 -19.36 7.04 10.98
C TYR A 452 -18.93 7.97 12.12
N LEU A 453 -18.64 7.45 13.31
CA LEU A 453 -18.16 8.30 14.42
C LEU A 453 -16.85 9.00 14.10
N HIS A 454 -15.93 8.32 13.42
CA HIS A 454 -14.62 8.88 13.04
C HIS A 454 -14.76 10.13 12.15
N VAL A 455 -15.74 10.12 11.25
CA VAL A 455 -15.96 11.23 10.31
C VAL A 455 -16.73 12.38 10.97
N GLN A 456 -17.64 12.07 11.90
CA GLN A 456 -18.30 13.08 12.73
C GLN A 456 -17.29 13.81 13.62
N GLU A 457 -16.38 13.07 14.27
CA GLU A 457 -15.30 13.63 15.09
C GLU A 457 -14.39 14.54 14.25
N TYR A 458 -14.02 14.10 13.05
CA TYR A 458 -13.25 14.93 12.11
C TYR A 458 -13.99 16.24 11.80
N LEU A 459 -15.25 16.15 11.36
CA LEU A 459 -16.06 17.32 11.01
C LEU A 459 -16.24 18.30 12.17
N ASN A 460 -16.39 17.78 13.40
CA ASN A 460 -16.50 18.60 14.60
C ASN A 460 -15.19 19.30 14.97
N SER A 461 -14.05 18.76 14.54
CA SER A 461 -12.72 19.34 14.80
C SER A 461 -12.30 20.39 13.76
N CYS A 462 -12.96 20.46 12.60
CA CYS A 462 -12.65 21.45 11.58
C CYS A 462 -13.12 22.86 11.98
N PRO A 463 -12.30 23.92 11.76
CA PRO A 463 -12.74 25.29 11.98
C PRO A 463 -13.94 25.59 11.08
N ASN A 464 -15.09 25.91 11.68
CA ASN A 464 -16.27 26.36 10.95
C ASN A 464 -15.99 27.74 10.33
N ALA A 465 -15.49 27.75 9.09
CA ALA A 465 -15.57 28.94 8.25
C ALA A 465 -17.05 29.13 7.85
N GLU A 466 -17.71 30.11 8.46
CA GLU A 466 -18.94 30.73 7.94
C GLU A 466 -20.13 29.78 7.66
N GLY A 467 -20.44 28.86 8.58
CA GLY A 467 -21.67 28.06 8.52
C GLY A 467 -21.72 27.00 7.40
N PHE A 468 -20.62 26.81 6.65
CA PHE A 468 -20.50 25.75 5.66
C PHE A 468 -19.97 24.47 6.31
N ARG A 469 -20.78 23.40 6.35
CA ARG A 469 -20.30 22.07 6.75
C ARG A 469 -19.73 21.36 5.52
N PRO A 470 -18.41 21.11 5.46
CA PRO A 470 -17.82 20.43 4.31
C PRO A 470 -18.35 19.00 4.19
N LYS A 471 -18.63 18.57 2.96
CA LYS A 471 -18.83 17.15 2.64
C LYS A 471 -17.48 16.47 2.48
N VAL A 472 -17.40 15.22 2.92
CA VAL A 472 -16.16 14.47 3.03
C VAL A 472 -16.32 13.10 2.40
N GLY A 473 -15.27 12.59 1.76
CA GLY A 473 -15.25 11.22 1.25
C GLY A 473 -14.73 10.27 2.33
N THR A 474 -15.46 9.21 2.64
CA THR A 474 -15.04 8.17 3.60
C THR A 474 -15.52 6.78 3.19
N LEU A 475 -15.05 5.74 3.87
CA LEU A 475 -15.76 4.46 4.00
C LEU A 475 -16.42 4.38 5.38
N SER A 476 -17.34 3.43 5.56
CA SER A 476 -17.81 3.05 6.90
C SER A 476 -16.64 2.46 7.71
N ASN A 477 -16.68 2.53 9.04
CA ASN A 477 -15.60 1.97 9.88
C ASN A 477 -15.42 0.47 9.61
N ALA A 478 -16.51 -0.29 9.46
CA ALA A 478 -16.47 -1.70 9.10
C ALA A 478 -15.73 -1.96 7.76
N GLU A 479 -15.96 -1.13 6.74
CA GLU A 479 -15.25 -1.18 5.47
C GLU A 479 -13.76 -0.82 5.61
N TRP A 480 -13.44 0.21 6.40
CA TRP A 480 -12.04 0.58 6.66
C TRP A 480 -11.27 -0.53 7.37
N GLU A 481 -11.89 -1.20 8.33
CA GLU A 481 -11.29 -2.35 9.02
C GLU A 481 -11.01 -3.51 8.06
N ALA A 482 -11.89 -3.78 7.08
CA ALA A 482 -11.65 -4.82 6.08
C ALA A 482 -10.52 -4.44 5.11
N VAL A 483 -10.52 -3.21 4.59
CA VAL A 483 -9.53 -2.70 3.62
C VAL A 483 -8.12 -2.71 4.22
N SER A 484 -8.00 -2.31 5.49
CA SER A 484 -6.72 -2.22 6.19
C SER A 484 -6.04 -3.57 6.46
N LEU A 485 -6.71 -4.71 6.23
CA LEU A 485 -6.06 -6.02 6.27
C LEU A 485 -5.03 -6.20 5.16
N TYR A 486 -5.13 -5.43 4.08
CA TYR A 486 -4.36 -5.64 2.87
C TYR A 486 -3.18 -4.68 2.72
N LEU A 487 -2.18 -5.16 1.98
CA LEU A 487 -1.04 -4.39 1.52
C LEU A 487 -0.82 -4.57 0.02
N VAL A 488 -0.13 -3.59 -0.56
CA VAL A 488 0.47 -3.61 -1.88
C VAL A 488 1.92 -4.07 -1.75
N TYR A 489 2.38 -4.90 -2.68
CA TYR A 489 3.80 -5.19 -2.87
C TYR A 489 4.24 -5.02 -4.32
N ILE A 490 5.50 -4.62 -4.50
CA ILE A 490 6.16 -4.42 -5.79
C ILE A 490 7.56 -5.01 -5.69
N PHE A 491 7.86 -6.00 -6.51
CA PHE A 491 9.18 -6.55 -6.72
C PHE A 491 9.69 -6.21 -8.12
N ARG A 492 11.01 -6.19 -8.27
CA ARG A 492 11.68 -6.05 -9.57
C ARG A 492 12.57 -7.25 -9.84
N LYS A 493 12.50 -7.78 -11.06
CA LYS A 493 13.39 -8.83 -11.53
C LYS A 493 14.79 -8.28 -11.72
N GLU A 494 15.79 -8.90 -11.09
CA GLU A 494 17.17 -8.49 -11.23
C GLU A 494 17.67 -8.62 -12.67
N ASP A 495 18.47 -7.63 -13.09
CA ASP A 495 19.17 -7.64 -14.37
C ASP A 495 20.63 -8.06 -14.19
N LEU A 496 20.85 -9.37 -14.29
CA LEU A 496 22.19 -9.97 -14.18
C LEU A 496 23.16 -9.44 -15.26
N SER A 497 22.67 -8.83 -16.35
CA SER A 497 23.52 -8.24 -17.39
C SER A 497 24.14 -6.90 -16.97
N LYS A 498 23.46 -6.12 -16.12
CA LYS A 498 23.95 -4.83 -15.59
C LYS A 498 25.00 -5.02 -14.49
N GLY A 499 24.94 -6.11 -13.71
CA GLY A 499 25.95 -6.47 -12.71
C GLY A 499 27.35 -6.73 -13.31
N ARG A 500 27.41 -7.30 -14.52
CA ARG A 500 28.68 -7.50 -15.26
C ARG A 500 29.31 -6.19 -15.72
N LYS A 501 28.52 -5.18 -16.11
CA LYS A 501 29.05 -3.85 -16.48
C LYS A 501 29.63 -3.08 -15.29
N ARG A 502 29.03 -3.21 -14.10
CA ARG A 502 29.59 -2.62 -12.86
C ARG A 502 30.93 -3.26 -12.46
N ARG A 503 31.06 -4.60 -12.56
CA ARG A 503 32.32 -5.30 -12.25
C ARG A 503 33.45 -5.02 -13.25
N HIS A 504 33.15 -4.79 -14.53
CA HIS A 504 34.18 -4.46 -15.52
C HIS A 504 34.59 -2.98 -15.53
N SER A 505 33.72 -2.07 -15.07
CA SER A 505 34.08 -0.65 -14.89
C SER A 505 34.86 -0.39 -13.60
N SER A 506 34.71 -1.22 -12.56
CA SER A 506 35.56 -1.17 -11.37
C SER A 506 36.92 -1.87 -11.53
N SER A 507 37.07 -2.76 -12.52
CA SER A 507 38.35 -3.47 -12.76
C SER A 507 39.29 -2.77 -13.75
N SER A 508 38.95 -1.59 -14.25
CA SER A 508 39.73 -0.87 -15.27
C SER A 508 40.31 0.47 -14.79
N THR A 509 40.26 0.76 -13.49
CA THR A 509 40.87 1.97 -12.88
C THR A 509 41.99 1.70 -11.88
N GLU A 510 42.35 0.44 -11.60
CA GLU A 510 43.52 0.07 -10.80
C GLU A 510 44.61 -0.54 -11.69
N GLY A 511 45.40 0.31 -12.35
CA GLY A 511 46.49 -0.21 -13.20
C GLY A 511 47.25 0.80 -14.04
N ALA A 512 47.54 2.01 -13.55
CA ALA A 512 48.56 2.87 -14.15
C ALA A 512 48.97 4.04 -13.23
N CYS A 513 49.72 3.77 -12.16
CA CYS A 513 50.58 4.79 -11.57
C CYS A 513 51.75 4.17 -10.80
N SER A 514 52.89 3.98 -11.47
CA SER A 514 54.18 4.02 -10.77
C SER A 514 55.32 4.51 -11.70
N THR A 515 55.75 5.74 -11.39
CA THR A 515 57.14 6.20 -11.35
C THR A 515 58.04 6.03 -12.59
N ASP A 516 58.08 7.07 -13.42
CA ASP A 516 59.24 7.40 -14.25
C ASP A 516 60.18 8.33 -13.45
N LYS A 517 61.33 7.80 -13.00
CA LYS A 517 62.44 8.57 -12.42
C LYS A 517 63.57 8.62 -13.44
N GLY A 518 63.82 9.82 -13.95
CA GLY A 518 64.89 10.09 -14.89
C GLY A 518 66.29 9.75 -14.35
N LYS A 519 67.13 9.27 -15.27
CA LYS A 519 68.58 9.45 -15.20
C LYS A 519 69.11 9.80 -16.58
N ARG A 520 69.64 11.02 -16.66
CA ARG A 520 70.57 11.48 -17.70
C ARG A 520 71.84 10.64 -17.62
N HIS A 521 72.39 10.23 -18.78
CA HIS A 521 73.83 10.05 -18.92
C HIS A 521 74.30 10.83 -20.14
N VAL A 522 75.20 11.77 -19.88
CA VAL A 522 76.08 12.43 -20.85
C VAL A 522 77.33 11.57 -21.00
N ALA A 523 77.85 11.58 -22.23
CA ALA A 523 79.00 10.89 -22.78
C ALA A 523 80.25 10.74 -21.89
N SER A 524 80.89 9.57 -22.01
CA SER A 524 82.27 9.37 -22.49
C SER A 524 82.58 7.89 -22.53
#